data_AF-A0A2V8E812-F1
#
_entry.id   AF-A0A2V8E812-F1
#
_cell.length_a   1.000
_cell.length_b   1.000
_cell.length_c   1.000
_cell.angle_alpha   90.00
_cell.angle_beta   90.00
_cell.angle_gamma   90.00
#
_symmetry.space_group_name_H-M   'P 1'
#
loop_
_entity.id
_entity.type
_entity.pdbx_description
1 polymer ?
#
loop_
_entity_poly.entity_id
_entity_poly.type
_entity_poly.pdbx_seq_one_letter_code
_entity_poly.pdbx_strand_id
1 'polypeptide(L)'
;MPTLMCRPTVVVVAALAGIGLTVPFRSALGARPQTAHQPPFRTGTNFVRVDVYPTAGGRPVLDLGRDDFTILEDGVPQSVDRFEHVVIQNARVFDPGPAPTTIAASRALLEQARARVFV
;
A
#
# COMPACT_ATOMS: atom_id res chain seq x y z
N MET A 1 7.77 21.38 39.92
CA MET A 1 8.40 22.55 39.29
C MET A 1 7.68 22.83 37.97
N PRO A 2 6.80 23.83 37.88
CA PRO A 2 6.20 24.23 36.61
C PRO A 2 7.06 25.30 35.93
N THR A 3 7.55 24.99 34.72
CA THR A 3 8.23 25.92 33.83
C THR A 3 7.21 26.83 33.13
N LEU A 4 7.18 28.09 33.55
CA LEU A 4 6.38 29.17 32.97
C LEU A 4 7.33 30.10 32.22
N MET A 5 7.22 30.20 30.90
CA MET A 5 7.80 31.25 30.03
C MET A 5 7.60 30.82 28.57
N CYS A 6 7.29 31.65 27.58
CA CYS A 6 7.06 33.08 27.52
C CYS A 6 6.37 33.30 26.16
N ARG A 7 5.10 33.73 26.12
CA ARG A 7 4.43 34.07 24.85
C ARG A 7 4.72 35.54 24.55
N PRO A 8 5.26 35.91 23.37
CA PRO A 8 5.55 37.30 23.05
C PRO A 8 4.23 38.03 22.79
N THR A 9 3.90 38.97 23.65
CA THR A 9 2.72 39.82 23.54
C THR A 9 3.04 40.96 22.56
N VAL A 10 2.39 40.94 21.39
CA VAL A 10 2.50 42.01 20.39
C VAL A 10 1.63 43.19 20.84
N VAL A 11 2.26 44.33 21.10
CA VAL A 11 1.60 45.59 21.44
C VAL A 11 1.26 46.32 20.14
N VAL A 12 -0.03 46.52 19.86
CA VAL A 12 -0.51 47.36 18.75
C VAL A 12 -0.79 48.75 19.31
N VAL A 13 0.03 49.73 18.93
CA VAL A 13 -0.22 51.15 19.19
C VAL A 13 -0.97 51.72 17.98
N ALA A 14 -2.24 52.05 18.16
CA ALA A 14 -3.03 52.79 17.18
C ALA A 14 -2.98 54.29 17.54
N ALA A 15 -2.44 55.12 16.65
CA ALA A 15 -2.55 56.57 16.72
C ALA A 15 -3.24 57.07 15.44
N LEU A 16 -4.43 57.66 15.62
CA LEU A 16 -5.23 58.36 14.62
C LEU A 16 -4.84 59.84 14.59
N ALA A 17 -4.52 60.40 13.42
CA ALA A 17 -4.81 61.80 13.02
C ALA A 17 -4.16 62.14 11.66
N GLY A 18 -4.90 62.85 10.79
CA GLY A 18 -4.29 63.71 9.76
C GLY A 18 -4.93 63.64 8.38
N ILE A 19 -5.59 64.73 8.00
CA ILE A 19 -6.30 64.97 6.72
C ILE A 19 -5.31 65.36 5.61
N GLY A 20 -5.54 64.84 4.39
CA GLY A 20 -5.29 65.54 3.12
C GLY A 20 -3.96 65.27 2.39
N LEU A 21 -3.98 64.36 1.40
CA LEU A 21 -3.20 64.50 0.17
C LEU A 21 -3.75 63.56 -0.93
N THR A 22 -4.07 64.10 -2.10
CA THR A 22 -4.45 63.35 -3.31
C THR A 22 -3.29 62.47 -3.79
N VAL A 23 -3.46 61.14 -3.74
CA VAL A 23 -2.49 60.19 -4.30
C VAL A 23 -3.01 59.70 -5.66
N PRO A 24 -2.26 59.85 -6.76
CA PRO A 24 -2.66 59.29 -8.04
C PRO A 24 -2.64 57.76 -7.97
N PHE A 25 -3.78 57.14 -8.27
CA PHE A 25 -3.88 55.69 -8.44
C PHE A 25 -3.08 55.30 -9.70
N ARG A 26 -1.83 54.88 -9.53
CA ARG A 26 -1.05 54.27 -10.61
C ARG A 26 -1.44 52.81 -10.75
N SER A 27 -2.19 52.50 -11.80
CA SER A 27 -2.36 51.14 -12.31
C SER A 27 -1.01 50.58 -12.76
N ALA A 28 -0.30 49.89 -11.86
CA ALA A 28 0.79 49.02 -12.25
C ALA A 28 0.20 47.66 -12.63
N LEU A 29 0.03 47.44 -13.94
CA LEU A 29 -0.03 46.08 -14.48
C LEU A 29 1.24 45.34 -14.03
N GLY A 30 1.06 44.31 -13.23
CA GLY A 30 2.13 43.43 -12.80
C GLY A 30 1.59 42.02 -12.61
N ALA A 31 1.14 41.39 -13.69
CA ALA A 31 0.95 39.95 -13.71
C ALA A 31 2.35 39.30 -13.65
N ARG A 32 2.84 39.04 -12.42
CA ARG A 32 3.97 38.14 -12.24
C ARG A 32 3.50 36.74 -12.62
N PRO A 33 4.13 36.04 -13.58
CA PRO A 33 3.85 34.63 -13.77
C PRO A 33 4.24 33.91 -12.49
N GLN A 34 3.25 33.53 -11.70
CA GLN A 34 3.43 32.55 -10.64
C GLN A 34 3.66 31.23 -11.36
N THR A 35 4.91 30.87 -11.60
CA THR A 35 5.27 29.49 -11.89
C THR A 35 4.91 28.69 -10.66
N ALA A 36 3.67 28.19 -10.63
CA ALA A 36 3.24 27.23 -9.65
C ALA A 36 4.19 26.04 -9.79
N HIS A 37 5.06 25.86 -8.80
CA HIS A 37 5.80 24.61 -8.63
C HIS A 37 4.75 23.55 -8.31
N GLN A 38 4.14 22.97 -9.35
CA GLN A 38 3.24 21.84 -9.16
C GLN A 38 4.12 20.65 -8.78
N PRO A 39 3.95 20.07 -7.56
CA PRO A 39 4.73 18.92 -7.15
C PRO A 39 4.56 17.81 -8.18
N PRO A 40 5.64 17.15 -8.62
CA PRO A 40 5.55 16.11 -9.62
C PRO A 40 4.64 14.98 -9.13
N PHE A 41 3.61 14.67 -9.91
CA PHE A 41 2.75 13.53 -9.66
C PHE A 41 3.55 12.25 -9.91
N ARG A 42 3.85 11.48 -8.85
CA ARG A 42 4.52 10.18 -8.97
C ARG A 42 3.46 9.09 -9.08
N THR A 43 3.39 8.43 -10.22
CA THR A 43 2.54 7.26 -10.46
C THR A 43 3.40 6.00 -10.43
N GLY A 44 3.31 5.24 -9.34
CA GLY A 44 4.00 3.96 -9.23
C GLY A 44 4.08 3.49 -7.78
N THR A 45 3.61 2.28 -7.53
CA THR A 45 3.91 1.50 -6.33
C THR A 45 4.54 0.20 -6.80
N ASN A 46 5.71 -0.13 -6.29
CA ASN A 46 6.35 -1.41 -6.53
C ASN A 46 6.10 -2.30 -5.31
N PHE A 47 5.45 -3.45 -5.52
CA PHE A 47 5.21 -4.43 -4.47
C PHE A 47 6.06 -5.66 -4.77
N VAL A 48 6.98 -5.98 -3.86
CA VAL A 48 7.84 -7.16 -3.94
C VAL A 48 7.35 -8.19 -2.95
N ARG A 49 7.11 -9.42 -3.43
CA ARG A 49 6.78 -10.56 -2.57
C ARG A 49 8.03 -11.40 -2.35
N VAL A 50 8.30 -11.73 -1.09
CA VAL A 50 9.41 -12.61 -0.69
C VAL A 50 8.81 -13.85 -0.05
N ASP A 51 9.08 -15.02 -0.63
CA ASP A 51 8.63 -16.31 -0.11
C ASP A 51 9.78 -16.96 0.68
N VAL A 52 9.49 -17.47 1.88
CA VAL A 52 10.48 -18.10 2.78
C VAL A 52 10.00 -19.46 3.27
N TYR A 53 10.93 -20.41 3.36
CA TYR A 53 10.69 -21.80 3.79
C TYR A 53 11.59 -22.13 4.98
N PRO A 54 11.26 -21.63 6.18
CA PRO A 54 12.12 -21.77 7.36
C PRO A 54 12.23 -23.22 7.81
N THR A 55 13.46 -23.69 8.02
CA THR A 55 13.72 -25.05 8.52
C THR A 55 14.78 -25.04 9.63
N ALA A 56 14.60 -25.91 10.62
CA ALA A 56 15.55 -26.16 11.69
C ALA A 56 15.76 -27.68 11.83
N GLY A 57 17.01 -28.14 11.71
CA GLY A 57 17.32 -29.58 11.75
C GLY A 57 16.58 -30.39 10.68
N GLY A 58 16.33 -29.80 9.51
CA GLY A 58 15.59 -30.44 8.42
C GLY A 58 14.07 -30.50 8.61
N ARG A 59 13.53 -29.87 9.66
CA ARG A 59 12.08 -29.80 9.91
C ARG A 59 11.56 -28.38 9.67
N PRO A 60 10.37 -28.21 9.07
CA PRO A 60 9.75 -26.90 8.95
C PRO A 60 9.51 -26.27 10.33
N VAL A 61 9.79 -24.97 10.44
CA VAL A 61 9.43 -24.16 11.61
C VAL A 61 8.09 -23.48 11.30
N LEU A 62 7.08 -23.70 12.14
CA LEU A 62 5.69 -23.33 11.84
C LEU A 62 5.17 -22.16 12.67
N ASP A 63 5.92 -21.73 13.68
CA ASP A 63 5.53 -20.76 14.69
C ASP A 63 6.20 -19.39 14.49
N LEU A 64 6.72 -19.11 13.29
CA LEU A 64 7.27 -17.81 12.95
C LEU A 64 6.17 -16.81 12.54
N GLY A 65 6.18 -15.65 13.18
CA GLY A 65 5.34 -14.51 12.86
C GLY A 65 6.07 -13.47 12.00
N ARG A 66 5.37 -12.39 11.65
CA ARG A 66 5.92 -11.26 10.88
C ARG A 66 7.19 -10.70 11.52
N ASP A 67 7.16 -10.51 12.84
CA ASP A 67 8.20 -9.80 13.59
C ASP A 67 9.51 -10.60 13.73
N ASP A 68 9.48 -11.88 13.36
CA ASP A 68 10.66 -12.74 13.30
C ASP A 68 11.47 -12.54 12.01
N PHE A 69 10.98 -11.73 11.07
CA PHE A 69 11.63 -11.44 9.79
C PHE A 69 12.00 -9.96 9.67
N THR A 70 13.20 -9.71 9.15
CA THR A 70 13.64 -8.38 8.72
C THR A 70 14.06 -8.47 7.25
N ILE A 71 13.43 -7.65 6.41
CA ILE A 71 13.79 -7.53 5.00
C ILE A 71 14.72 -6.33 4.85
N LEU A 72 15.87 -6.55 4.23
CA LEU A 72 16.84 -5.51 3.93
C LEU A 72 16.93 -5.31 2.41
N GLU A 73 16.96 -4.05 1.99
CA GLU A 73 17.35 -3.64 0.65
C GLU A 73 18.62 -2.82 0.77
N ASP A 74 19.72 -3.32 0.19
CA ASP A 74 21.05 -2.71 0.31
C ASP A 74 21.47 -2.42 1.78
N GLY A 75 21.05 -3.30 2.69
CA GLY A 75 21.30 -3.17 4.13
C GLY A 75 20.34 -2.25 4.87
N VAL A 76 19.38 -1.62 4.20
CA VAL A 76 18.36 -0.76 4.79
C VAL A 76 17.09 -1.58 5.08
N PRO A 77 16.58 -1.59 6.33
CA PRO A 77 15.32 -2.26 6.65
C PRO A 77 14.11 -1.70 5.89
N GLN A 78 13.32 -2.60 5.33
CA GLN A 78 12.09 -2.29 4.61
C GLN A 78 10.86 -2.69 5.43
N SER A 79 9.75 -1.97 5.24
CA SER A 79 8.48 -2.29 5.89
C SER A 79 7.82 -3.51 5.26
N VAL A 80 7.33 -4.43 6.10
CA VAL A 80 6.49 -5.55 5.65
C VAL A 80 5.03 -5.15 5.74
N ASP A 81 4.42 -4.81 4.60
CA ASP A 81 3.01 -4.38 4.57
C ASP A 81 2.05 -5.56 4.77
N ARG A 82 2.27 -6.66 4.04
CA ARG A 82 1.46 -7.89 4.10
C ARG A 82 2.30 -9.08 4.51
N PHE A 83 1.74 -9.92 5.38
CA PHE A 83 2.35 -11.17 5.83
C PHE A 83 1.30 -12.27 5.76
N GLU A 84 1.69 -13.44 5.26
CA GLU A 84 0.82 -14.60 5.13
C GLU A 84 1.62 -15.86 5.46
N HIS A 85 1.13 -16.65 6.42
CA HIS A 85 1.70 -17.96 6.73
C HIS A 85 0.94 -19.02 5.94
N VAL A 86 1.61 -19.61 4.95
CA VAL A 86 1.02 -20.62 4.06
C VAL A 86 1.45 -22.02 4.50
N VAL A 87 0.48 -22.81 4.99
CA VAL A 87 0.69 -24.23 5.28
C VAL A 87 0.10 -25.05 4.13
N ILE A 88 0.97 -25.62 3.29
CA ILE A 88 0.55 -26.53 2.22
C ILE A 88 0.26 -27.89 2.85
N GLN A 89 -1.01 -28.16 3.09
CA GLN A 89 -1.47 -29.52 3.30
C GLN A 89 -1.30 -30.25 1.97
N ASN A 90 -0.58 -31.39 2.01
CA ASN A 90 -0.38 -32.30 0.89
C ASN A 90 -1.54 -32.26 -0.10
N ALA A 91 -1.23 -31.94 -1.37
CA ALA A 91 -2.22 -31.93 -2.44
C ALA A 91 -2.98 -33.25 -2.38
N ARG A 92 -4.30 -33.19 -2.18
CA ARG A 92 -5.14 -34.36 -2.41
C ARG A 92 -4.78 -34.83 -3.80
N VAL A 93 -4.31 -36.07 -3.93
CA VAL A 93 -4.16 -36.69 -5.24
C VAL A 93 -5.57 -36.64 -5.83
N PHE A 94 -5.78 -35.75 -6.79
CA PHE A 94 -7.00 -35.75 -7.56
C PHE A 94 -6.93 -37.01 -8.42
N ASP A 95 -7.58 -38.07 -7.95
CA ASP A 95 -7.86 -39.24 -8.76
C ASP A 95 -9.20 -38.97 -9.47
N PRO A 96 -9.19 -38.56 -10.74
CA PRO A 96 -10.43 -38.36 -11.51
C PRO A 96 -11.22 -39.65 -11.69
N GLY A 97 -10.69 -40.80 -11.27
CA GLY A 97 -11.17 -42.11 -11.68
C GLY A 97 -10.89 -42.36 -13.17
N PRO A 98 -11.21 -43.56 -13.67
CA PRO A 98 -11.03 -43.91 -15.08
C PRO A 98 -11.87 -43.02 -15.99
N ALA A 99 -11.28 -42.52 -17.08
CA ALA A 99 -12.01 -41.77 -18.09
C ALA A 99 -13.07 -42.67 -18.75
N PRO A 100 -14.30 -42.15 -19.01
CA PRO A 100 -15.32 -42.93 -19.68
C PRO A 100 -14.90 -43.24 -21.12
N THR A 101 -14.73 -44.51 -21.44
CA THR A 101 -14.33 -44.97 -22.79
C THR A 101 -15.52 -45.31 -23.69
N THR A 102 -16.75 -45.14 -23.20
CA THR A 102 -17.97 -45.40 -23.96
C THR A 102 -18.94 -44.23 -23.89
N ILE A 103 -19.80 -44.13 -24.90
CA ILE A 103 -20.86 -43.11 -24.95
C ILE A 103 -21.83 -43.25 -23.76
N ALA A 104 -22.17 -44.48 -23.36
CA ALA A 104 -23.03 -44.73 -22.21
C ALA A 104 -22.39 -44.24 -20.90
N ALA A 105 -21.11 -44.54 -20.68
CA ALA A 105 -20.36 -44.06 -19.52
C ALA A 105 -20.21 -42.53 -19.53
N SER A 106 -20.01 -41.93 -20.71
CA SER A 106 -19.95 -40.48 -20.86
C SER A 106 -21.28 -39.82 -20.47
N ARG A 107 -22.43 -40.34 -20.96
CA ARG A 107 -23.77 -39.84 -20.56
C ARG A 107 -24.04 -39.98 -19.07
N ALA A 108 -23.71 -41.12 -18.47
CA ALA A 108 -23.86 -41.34 -17.03
C ALA A 108 -23.00 -40.37 -16.19
N LEU A 109 -21.86 -39.93 -16.74
CA LEU A 109 -21.02 -38.93 -16.09
C LEU A 109 -21.63 -37.52 -16.19
N LEU A 110 -22.29 -37.18 -17.30
CA LEU A 110 -23.01 -35.91 -17.49
C LEU A 110 -24.19 -35.73 -16.54
N GLU A 111 -24.84 -36.83 -16.13
CA GLU A 111 -25.96 -36.80 -15.18
C GLU A 111 -25.51 -36.47 -13.75
N GLN A 112 -24.21 -36.54 -13.45
CA GLN A 112 -23.69 -36.17 -12.15
C GLN A 112 -23.56 -34.64 -12.09
N ALA A 113 -24.19 -34.01 -11.09
CA ALA A 113 -24.21 -32.55 -10.87
C ALA A 113 -22.82 -31.87 -10.74
N ARG A 114 -21.74 -32.66 -10.70
CA ARG A 114 -20.34 -32.23 -10.57
C ARG A 114 -19.51 -32.37 -11.86
N ALA A 115 -20.09 -32.86 -12.95
CA ALA A 115 -19.35 -33.00 -14.21
C ALA A 115 -19.12 -31.63 -14.86
N ARG A 116 -17.85 -31.27 -15.07
CA ARG A 116 -17.45 -30.11 -15.88
C ARG A 116 -17.11 -30.60 -17.28
N VAL A 117 -17.80 -30.06 -18.29
CA VAL A 117 -17.55 -30.31 -19.71
C VAL A 117 -16.97 -29.04 -20.31
N PHE A 118 -15.87 -29.19 -21.04
CA PHE A 118 -15.31 -28.13 -21.88
C PHE A 118 -15.56 -28.52 -23.34
N VAL A 119 -16.14 -27.61 -24.13
CA VAL A 119 -16.49 -27.77 -25.54
C VAL A 119 -15.43 -27.12 -26.41
#